data_AF-A0A8T5VSL4-F1
#
_entry.id   AF-A0A8T5VSL4-F1
#
_cell.length_a   1.000
_cell.length_b   1.000
_cell.length_c   1.000
_cell.angle_alpha   90.00
_cell.angle_beta   90.00
_cell.angle_gamma   90.00
#
_symmetry.space_group_name_H-M   'P 1'
#
loop_
_entity.id
_entity.type
_entity.pdbx_description
1 polymer ?
#
loop_
_entity_poly.entity_id
_entity_poly.type
_entity_poly.pdbx_seq_one_letter_code
_entity_poly.pdbx_strand_id
1 'polypeptide(L)'
;MFFEANEAIDLLSFDFWDSKACRQLDWSGIDDHETFRLSLMRFQRLLKLHPNTHVAEQLIGRGFHCAQHVAAIPEHQFIAQTKDIFGSAKMAKRAYQKAQTIRGQVTHLWANLHSNIGSPYSRAIRTLALPTGLEEYFSALPTYEDLFGPQNYCQCEHCKSIFGPAAYFVDVMRIVEQYVTAPNIGTIPATWTLKSRRKGLFDLPLTCANTNSQIPYIQIVNEVLIDRGDVPIAVELRRVDVAGMNITQPS
;
A
#
# COMPACT_ATOMS: atom_id res chain seq x y z
N MET A 1 0.51 -14.45 -30.67
CA MET A 1 -0.76 -13.88 -31.14
C MET A 1 -0.78 -12.35 -31.06
N PHE A 2 -0.94 -11.68 -29.91
CA PHE A 2 -1.00 -10.20 -29.89
C PHE A 2 0.24 -9.50 -30.45
N PHE A 3 1.45 -9.91 -30.04
CA PHE A 3 2.70 -9.32 -30.55
C PHE A 3 3.00 -9.66 -32.01
N GLU A 4 2.47 -10.78 -32.51
CA GLU A 4 2.59 -11.17 -33.92
C GLU A 4 1.66 -10.32 -34.78
N ALA A 5 0.47 -9.97 -34.28
CA ALA A 5 -0.45 -9.06 -34.95
C ALA A 5 0.00 -7.59 -34.91
N ASN A 6 0.91 -7.24 -33.98
CA ASN A 6 1.37 -5.87 -33.74
C ASN A 6 2.91 -5.77 -33.76
N GLU A 7 3.59 -6.30 -34.77
CA GLU A 7 5.07 -6.37 -34.79
C GLU A 7 5.78 -5.01 -34.67
N ALA A 8 5.11 -3.93 -35.09
CA ALA A 8 5.65 -2.57 -35.01
C ALA A 8 5.56 -1.93 -33.61
N ILE A 9 4.90 -2.58 -32.64
CA ILE A 9 4.71 -2.01 -31.31
C ILE A 9 6.00 -2.11 -30.48
N ASP A 10 6.58 -0.97 -30.13
CA ASP A 10 7.57 -0.93 -29.05
C ASP A 10 6.86 -0.78 -27.70
N LEU A 11 6.75 -1.90 -26.97
CA LEU A 11 6.16 -1.94 -25.65
C LEU A 11 6.76 -0.95 -24.67
N LEU A 12 8.05 -0.62 -24.76
CA LEU A 12 8.71 0.26 -23.78
C LEU A 12 8.26 1.71 -23.91
N SER A 13 7.96 2.15 -25.12
CA SER A 13 7.61 3.53 -25.46
C SER A 13 6.13 3.76 -25.74
N PHE A 14 5.36 2.72 -26.09
CA PHE A 14 3.94 2.85 -26.41
C PHE A 14 3.11 3.43 -25.24
N ASP A 15 2.23 4.38 -25.55
CA ASP A 15 1.33 4.99 -24.58
C ASP A 15 -0.04 4.30 -24.56
N PHE A 16 -0.25 3.45 -23.55
CA PHE A 16 -1.51 2.75 -23.33
C PHE A 16 -2.62 3.62 -22.73
N TRP A 17 -2.36 4.89 -22.45
CA TRP A 17 -3.38 5.86 -22.02
C TRP A 17 -3.97 6.64 -23.19
N ASP A 18 -3.29 6.70 -24.35
CA ASP A 18 -3.86 7.31 -25.55
C ASP A 18 -4.91 6.37 -26.18
N SER A 19 -6.18 6.72 -25.98
CA SER A 19 -7.32 6.00 -26.55
C SER A 19 -7.28 5.92 -28.09
N LYS A 20 -6.70 6.91 -28.79
CA LYS A 20 -6.59 6.89 -30.25
C LYS A 20 -5.53 5.90 -30.70
N ALA A 21 -4.35 5.94 -30.09
CA ALA A 21 -3.30 4.96 -30.35
C ALA A 21 -3.76 3.53 -30.03
N CYS A 22 -4.45 3.31 -28.90
CA CYS A 22 -4.95 1.99 -28.53
C CYS A 22 -5.97 1.42 -29.53
N ARG A 23 -6.80 2.26 -30.16
CA ARG A 23 -7.75 1.83 -31.21
C ARG A 23 -7.08 1.39 -32.51
N GLN A 24 -5.83 1.78 -32.74
CA GLN A 24 -5.07 1.41 -33.94
C GLN A 24 -4.40 0.04 -33.80
N LEU A 25 -4.33 -0.52 -32.59
CA LEU A 25 -3.76 -1.84 -32.34
C LEU A 25 -4.74 -2.94 -32.81
N ASP A 26 -4.18 -4.06 -33.25
CA ASP A 26 -4.95 -5.26 -33.56
C ASP A 26 -5.20 -6.05 -32.27
N TRP A 27 -6.46 -6.09 -31.84
CA TRP A 27 -6.93 -6.82 -30.66
C TRP A 27 -7.58 -8.17 -31.01
N SER A 28 -7.46 -8.63 -32.26
CA SER A 28 -8.06 -9.89 -32.70
C SER A 28 -7.67 -11.06 -31.79
N GLY A 29 -8.67 -11.82 -31.35
CA GLY A 29 -8.49 -12.95 -30.45
C GLY A 29 -8.38 -12.61 -28.96
N ILE A 30 -8.67 -11.37 -28.55
CA ILE A 30 -8.75 -10.96 -27.14
C ILE A 30 -10.20 -10.55 -26.85
N ASP A 31 -10.88 -11.26 -25.96
CA ASP A 31 -12.28 -10.93 -25.63
C ASP A 31 -12.38 -9.72 -24.67
N ASP A 32 -11.47 -9.63 -23.70
CA ASP A 32 -11.42 -8.55 -22.71
C ASP A 32 -10.22 -7.62 -22.95
N HIS A 33 -10.46 -6.61 -23.80
CA HIS A 33 -9.43 -5.64 -24.19
C HIS A 33 -8.90 -4.85 -22.99
N GLU A 34 -9.76 -4.47 -22.04
CA GLU A 34 -9.35 -3.63 -20.91
C GLU A 34 -8.44 -4.41 -19.95
N THR A 35 -8.82 -5.62 -19.58
CA THR A 35 -8.01 -6.44 -18.68
C THR A 35 -6.68 -6.84 -19.33
N PHE A 36 -6.67 -7.09 -20.64
CA PHE A 36 -5.44 -7.35 -21.38
C PHE A 36 -4.55 -6.10 -21.46
N ARG A 37 -5.12 -4.93 -21.78
CA ARG A 37 -4.40 -3.64 -21.79
C ARG A 37 -3.74 -3.35 -20.44
N LEU A 38 -4.46 -3.53 -19.33
CA LEU A 38 -3.91 -3.39 -17.99
C LEU A 38 -2.77 -4.38 -17.71
N SER A 39 -2.81 -5.57 -18.29
CA SER A 39 -1.73 -6.57 -18.22
C SER A 39 -0.49 -6.12 -18.99
N LEU A 40 -0.65 -5.59 -20.20
CA LEU A 40 0.44 -5.01 -20.99
C LEU A 40 1.11 -3.83 -20.25
N MET A 41 0.31 -2.96 -19.63
CA MET A 41 0.83 -1.85 -18.83
C MET A 41 1.61 -2.30 -17.60
N ARG A 42 1.19 -3.40 -16.95
CA ARG A 42 1.95 -4.01 -15.84
C ARG A 42 3.29 -4.54 -16.35
N PHE A 43 3.27 -5.24 -17.47
CA PHE A 43 4.48 -5.78 -18.10
C PHE A 43 5.46 -4.67 -18.51
N GLN A 44 4.97 -3.62 -19.19
CA GLN A 44 5.74 -2.44 -19.57
C GLN A 44 6.44 -1.79 -18.36
N ARG A 45 5.74 -1.63 -17.23
CA ARG A 45 6.31 -1.04 -16.00
C ARG A 45 7.50 -1.83 -15.47
N LEU A 46 7.47 -3.16 -15.57
CA LEU A 46 8.54 -4.03 -15.10
C LEU A 46 9.71 -4.10 -16.09
N LEU A 47 9.44 -4.08 -17.40
CA LEU A 47 10.48 -3.96 -18.42
C LEU A 47 11.30 -2.67 -18.27
N LYS A 48 10.69 -1.58 -17.79
CA LYS A 48 11.39 -0.33 -17.46
C LYS A 48 12.35 -0.46 -16.25
N LEU A 49 12.18 -1.48 -15.41
CA LEU A 49 13.12 -1.80 -14.32
C LEU A 49 14.30 -2.62 -14.83
N HIS A 50 14.01 -3.63 -15.64
CA HIS A 50 15.00 -4.50 -16.25
C HIS A 50 14.46 -4.99 -17.60
N PRO A 51 15.12 -4.68 -18.74
CA PRO A 51 14.59 -4.95 -20.08
C PRO A 51 14.78 -6.43 -20.45
N ASN A 52 14.11 -7.32 -19.72
CA ASN A 52 14.10 -8.76 -19.93
C ASN A 52 12.67 -9.28 -19.70
N THR A 53 12.08 -9.88 -20.72
CA THR A 53 10.69 -10.36 -20.73
C THR A 53 10.46 -11.49 -19.73
N HIS A 54 11.38 -12.44 -19.64
CA HIS A 54 11.30 -13.55 -18.70
C HIS A 54 11.33 -13.06 -17.25
N VAL A 55 12.21 -12.08 -16.94
CA VAL A 55 12.28 -11.49 -15.61
C VAL A 55 10.99 -10.74 -15.28
N ALA A 56 10.44 -9.97 -16.22
CA ALA A 56 9.19 -9.26 -16.02
C ALA A 56 8.02 -10.22 -15.74
N GLU A 57 7.91 -11.32 -16.49
CA GLU A 57 6.88 -12.35 -16.28
C GLU A 57 7.00 -13.00 -14.90
N GLN A 58 8.21 -13.39 -14.50
CA GLN A 58 8.47 -13.98 -13.19
C GLN A 58 8.18 -13.00 -12.04
N LEU A 59 8.46 -11.71 -12.22
CA LEU A 59 8.10 -10.68 -11.24
C LEU A 59 6.59 -10.54 -11.08
N ILE A 60 5.82 -10.61 -12.18
CA ILE A 60 4.36 -10.62 -12.12
C ILE A 60 3.86 -11.86 -11.37
N GLY A 61 4.41 -13.04 -11.68
CA GLY A 61 4.09 -14.29 -10.97
C GLY A 61 4.36 -14.24 -9.47
N ARG A 62 5.29 -13.36 -9.02
CA ARG A 62 5.59 -13.10 -7.60
C ARG A 62 4.81 -11.93 -7.01
N GLY A 63 3.85 -11.36 -7.74
CA GLY A 63 2.98 -10.26 -7.26
C GLY A 63 3.57 -8.85 -7.41
N PHE A 64 4.72 -8.69 -8.07
CA PHE A 64 5.26 -7.37 -8.38
C PHE A 64 4.61 -6.82 -9.65
N HIS A 65 4.13 -5.58 -9.60
CA HIS A 65 3.41 -4.95 -10.73
C HIS A 65 4.04 -3.63 -11.21
N CYS A 66 4.89 -3.02 -10.39
CA CYS A 66 5.52 -1.74 -10.70
C CYS A 66 6.73 -1.46 -9.80
N ALA A 67 7.46 -0.39 -10.11
CA ALA A 67 8.56 0.13 -9.30
C ALA A 67 8.16 0.39 -7.84
N GLN A 68 6.92 0.86 -7.60
CA GLN A 68 6.43 1.16 -6.25
C GLN A 68 6.32 -0.10 -5.39
N HIS A 69 5.78 -1.21 -5.94
CA HIS A 69 5.70 -2.48 -5.22
C HIS A 69 7.09 -3.01 -4.87
N VAL A 70 8.04 -2.94 -5.81
CA VAL A 70 9.42 -3.36 -5.59
C VAL A 70 10.07 -2.53 -4.49
N ALA A 71 9.96 -1.20 -4.55
CA ALA A 71 10.59 -0.30 -3.59
C ALA A 71 9.90 -0.29 -2.21
N ALA A 72 8.66 -0.79 -2.09
CA ALA A 72 7.91 -0.82 -0.83
C ALA A 72 8.42 -1.87 0.16
N ILE A 73 9.11 -2.92 -0.31
CA ILE A 73 9.72 -3.93 0.55
C ILE A 73 11.21 -3.65 0.79
N PRO A 74 11.83 -4.18 1.87
CA PRO A 74 13.25 -4.01 2.14
C PRO A 74 14.13 -4.65 1.06
N GLU A 75 15.29 -4.03 0.77
CA GLU A 75 16.24 -4.50 -0.25
C GLU A 75 16.64 -5.96 -0.07
N HIS A 76 16.98 -6.35 1.15
CA HIS A 76 17.44 -7.72 1.45
C HIS A 76 16.34 -8.75 1.15
N GLN A 77 15.08 -8.41 1.45
CA GLN A 77 13.94 -9.29 1.20
C GLN A 77 13.67 -9.41 -0.30
N PHE A 78 13.70 -8.30 -1.04
CA PHE A 78 13.55 -8.32 -2.50
C PHE A 78 14.65 -9.17 -3.16
N ILE A 79 15.91 -8.97 -2.78
CA ILE A 79 17.03 -9.74 -3.33
C ILE A 79 16.89 -11.22 -2.97
N ALA A 80 16.56 -11.55 -1.72
CA ALA A 80 16.34 -12.94 -1.31
C ALA A 80 15.22 -13.61 -2.12
N GLN A 81 14.14 -12.87 -2.40
CA GLN A 81 13.00 -13.33 -3.16
C GLN A 81 13.18 -13.33 -4.68
N THR A 82 14.24 -12.73 -5.25
CA THR A 82 14.34 -12.55 -6.72
C THR A 82 15.73 -12.83 -7.31
N LYS A 83 16.75 -13.12 -6.50
CA LYS A 83 18.12 -13.37 -6.99
C LYS A 83 18.21 -14.47 -8.05
N ASP A 84 17.31 -15.44 -8.00
CA ASP A 84 17.21 -16.58 -8.92
C ASP A 84 16.71 -16.14 -10.30
N ILE A 85 15.68 -15.30 -10.37
CA ILE A 85 15.12 -14.81 -11.64
C ILE A 85 16.03 -13.80 -12.33
N PHE A 86 16.76 -13.00 -11.55
CA PHE A 86 17.74 -12.06 -12.09
C PHE A 86 19.11 -12.71 -12.40
N GLY A 87 19.29 -14.00 -12.09
CA GLY A 87 20.55 -14.72 -12.23
C GLY A 87 21.67 -14.32 -11.26
N SER A 88 21.57 -13.16 -10.60
CA SER A 88 22.51 -12.75 -9.54
C SER A 88 21.90 -11.76 -8.56
N ALA A 89 22.38 -11.79 -7.31
CA ALA A 89 22.03 -10.79 -6.30
C ALA A 89 22.42 -9.35 -6.72
N LYS A 90 23.49 -9.20 -7.53
CA LYS A 90 23.94 -7.90 -8.05
C LYS A 90 22.93 -7.31 -9.04
N MET A 91 22.35 -8.13 -9.92
CA MET A 91 21.32 -7.69 -10.86
C MET A 91 20.00 -7.36 -10.17
N ALA A 92 19.56 -8.21 -9.22
CA ALA A 92 18.39 -7.91 -8.38
C ALA A 92 18.57 -6.58 -7.63
N LYS A 93 19.75 -6.33 -7.04
CA LYS A 93 20.08 -5.06 -6.39
C LYS A 93 19.97 -3.86 -7.34
N ARG A 94 20.46 -3.98 -8.58
CA ARG A 94 20.35 -2.91 -9.58
C ARG A 94 18.89 -2.61 -9.94
N ALA A 95 18.07 -3.63 -10.12
CA ALA A 95 16.64 -3.46 -10.37
C ALA A 95 15.93 -2.78 -9.18
N TYR A 96 16.29 -3.15 -7.95
CA TYR A 96 15.78 -2.50 -6.74
C TYR A 96 16.16 -1.02 -6.65
N GLN A 97 17.43 -0.68 -6.93
CA GLN A 97 17.89 0.70 -6.97
C GLN A 97 17.16 1.51 -8.05
N LYS A 98 16.96 0.94 -9.24
CA LYS A 98 16.19 1.57 -10.32
C LYS A 98 14.74 1.82 -9.88
N ALA A 99 14.13 0.86 -9.18
CA ALA A 99 12.78 1.01 -8.63
C ALA A 99 12.71 2.16 -7.61
N GLN A 100 13.72 2.30 -6.72
CA GLN A 100 13.81 3.44 -5.81
C GLN A 100 13.94 4.77 -6.54
N THR A 101 14.76 4.84 -7.60
CA THR A 101 14.90 6.05 -8.43
C THR A 101 13.57 6.44 -9.05
N ILE A 102 12.86 5.48 -9.66
CA ILE A 102 11.55 5.74 -10.28
C ILE A 102 10.53 6.19 -9.22
N ARG A 103 10.49 5.55 -8.05
CA ARG A 103 9.65 6.01 -6.93
C ARG A 103 9.96 7.45 -6.56
N GLY A 104 11.24 7.78 -6.37
CA GLY A 104 11.66 9.14 -6.05
C GLY A 104 11.24 10.16 -7.12
N GLN A 105 11.41 9.83 -8.40
CA GLN A 105 10.97 10.67 -9.51
C GLN A 105 9.46 10.90 -9.51
N VAL A 106 8.67 9.84 -9.31
CA VAL A 106 7.20 9.94 -9.24
C VAL A 106 6.77 10.76 -8.02
N THR A 107 7.40 10.56 -6.86
CA THR A 107 7.13 11.36 -5.65
C THR A 107 7.46 12.83 -5.86
N HIS A 108 8.59 13.15 -6.49
CA HIS A 108 8.96 14.53 -6.82
C HIS A 108 7.98 15.17 -7.82
N LEU A 109 7.58 14.42 -8.84
CA LEU A 109 6.57 14.88 -9.80
C LEU A 109 5.26 15.18 -9.07
N TRP A 110 4.76 14.24 -8.27
CA TRP A 110 3.54 14.44 -7.47
C TRP A 110 3.64 15.66 -6.55
N ALA A 111 4.75 15.83 -5.83
CA ALA A 111 4.96 16.97 -4.96
C ALA A 111 4.94 18.31 -5.73
N ASN A 112 5.55 18.36 -6.91
CA ASN A 112 5.53 19.54 -7.78
C ASN A 112 4.11 19.82 -8.31
N LEU A 113 3.36 18.80 -8.71
CA LEU A 113 1.99 18.99 -9.19
C LEU A 113 1.07 19.46 -8.09
N HIS A 114 1.16 18.83 -6.91
CA HIS A 114 0.38 19.21 -5.75
C HIS A 114 0.67 20.66 -5.34
N SER A 115 1.95 21.04 -5.26
CA SER A 115 2.35 22.38 -4.84
C SER A 115 2.05 23.45 -5.89
N ASN A 116 2.19 23.18 -7.19
CA ASN A 116 2.05 24.19 -8.24
C ASN A 116 0.63 24.28 -8.84
N ILE A 117 -0.08 23.15 -8.94
CA ILE A 117 -1.36 23.03 -9.66
C ILE A 117 -2.51 22.75 -8.70
N GLY A 118 -2.27 21.90 -7.71
CA GLY A 118 -3.29 21.53 -6.71
C GLY A 118 -3.61 22.66 -5.73
N SER A 119 -2.65 23.55 -5.47
CA SER A 119 -2.81 24.69 -4.57
C SER A 119 -3.51 25.88 -5.24
N PRO A 120 -4.64 26.37 -4.69
CA PRO A 120 -5.28 27.60 -5.16
C PRO A 120 -4.35 28.81 -5.12
N TYR A 121 -3.44 28.87 -4.14
CA TYR A 121 -2.47 29.93 -3.97
C TYR A 121 -1.44 29.95 -5.11
N SER A 122 -0.95 28.77 -5.50
CA SER A 122 0.06 28.66 -6.56
C SER A 122 -0.52 28.92 -7.94
N ARG A 123 -1.77 28.50 -8.19
CA ARG A 123 -2.50 28.85 -9.43
C ARG A 123 -2.75 30.35 -9.57
N ALA A 124 -2.82 31.10 -8.47
CA ALA A 124 -2.95 32.55 -8.51
C ALA A 124 -1.66 33.27 -8.92
N ILE A 125 -0.51 32.59 -8.92
CA ILE A 125 0.79 33.15 -9.32
C ILE A 125 0.86 33.22 -10.84
N ARG A 126 0.57 34.39 -11.40
CA ARG A 126 0.57 34.65 -12.86
C ARG A 126 1.92 34.45 -13.55
N THR A 127 3.03 34.49 -12.80
CA THR A 127 4.39 34.31 -13.32
C THR A 127 4.83 32.85 -13.40
N LEU A 128 4.01 31.91 -12.89
CA LEU A 128 4.33 30.50 -12.95
C LEU A 128 4.06 29.96 -14.36
N ALA A 129 5.13 29.84 -15.16
CA ALA A 129 5.05 29.25 -16.49
C ALA A 129 4.89 27.72 -16.35
N LEU A 130 3.65 27.23 -16.51
CA LEU A 130 3.38 25.80 -16.62
C LEU A 130 3.62 25.34 -18.07
N PRO A 131 4.24 24.17 -18.28
CA PRO A 131 4.34 23.57 -19.60
C PRO A 131 2.96 23.42 -20.26
N THR A 132 2.86 23.76 -21.53
CA THR A 132 1.65 23.57 -22.34
C THR A 132 1.23 22.10 -22.39
N GLY A 133 -0.07 21.81 -22.25
CA GLY A 133 -0.62 20.44 -22.28
C GLY A 133 -0.52 19.67 -20.96
N LEU A 134 0.12 20.26 -19.94
CA LEU A 134 0.27 19.60 -18.64
C LEU A 134 -1.08 19.47 -17.91
N GLU A 135 -1.94 20.49 -17.97
CA GLU A 135 -3.28 20.45 -17.40
C GLU A 135 -4.17 19.39 -18.07
N GLU A 136 -4.10 19.27 -19.40
CA GLU A 136 -4.86 18.27 -20.17
C GLU A 136 -4.44 16.84 -19.80
N TYR A 137 -3.13 16.59 -19.69
CA TYR A 137 -2.60 15.30 -19.26
C TYR A 137 -3.09 14.89 -17.87
N PHE A 138 -3.04 15.80 -16.88
CA PHE A 138 -3.47 15.46 -15.51
C PHE A 138 -4.98 15.41 -15.34
N SER A 139 -5.75 16.13 -16.16
CA SER A 139 -7.21 16.06 -16.17
C SER A 139 -7.73 14.73 -16.74
N ALA A 140 -6.92 14.00 -17.52
CA ALA A 140 -7.26 12.68 -18.03
C ALA A 140 -7.07 11.55 -16.99
N LEU A 141 -6.42 11.84 -15.85
CA LEU A 141 -6.24 10.85 -14.78
C LEU A 141 -7.47 10.83 -13.86
N PRO A 142 -7.82 9.65 -13.29
CA PRO A 142 -8.90 9.58 -12.30
C PRO A 142 -8.57 10.48 -11.11
N THR A 143 -9.56 11.21 -10.63
CA THR A 143 -9.39 12.08 -9.47
C THR A 143 -9.19 11.25 -8.21
N TYR A 144 -8.64 11.87 -7.17
CA TYR A 144 -8.51 11.20 -5.87
C TYR A 144 -9.88 10.80 -5.30
N GLU A 145 -10.94 11.56 -5.62
CA GLU A 145 -12.31 11.24 -5.25
C GLU A 145 -12.87 10.04 -6.02
N ASP A 146 -12.56 9.89 -7.32
CA ASP A 146 -12.95 8.71 -8.09
C ASP A 146 -12.30 7.42 -7.55
N LEU A 147 -11.07 7.53 -7.05
CA LEU A 147 -10.29 6.39 -6.54
C LEU A 147 -10.66 6.00 -5.11
N PHE A 148 -10.94 6.98 -4.24
CA PHE A 148 -11.04 6.77 -2.80
C PHE A 148 -12.36 7.28 -2.20
N GLY A 149 -13.28 7.78 -3.01
CA GLY A 149 -14.54 8.38 -2.59
C GLY A 149 -14.39 9.82 -2.09
N PRO A 150 -15.49 10.43 -1.62
CA PRO A 150 -15.50 11.83 -1.17
C PRO A 150 -14.54 12.05 0.00
N GLN A 151 -13.77 13.16 -0.06
CA GLN A 151 -12.72 13.49 0.89
C GLN A 151 -13.16 14.42 2.02
N ASN A 152 -14.47 14.70 2.11
CA ASN A 152 -15.05 15.60 3.11
C ASN A 152 -15.19 14.92 4.48
N TYR A 153 -14.10 14.36 5.00
CA TYR A 153 -13.98 13.85 6.36
C TYR A 153 -13.67 15.00 7.34
N CYS A 154 -14.47 16.06 7.33
CA CYS A 154 -14.11 17.31 8.01
C CYS A 154 -14.20 17.26 9.55
N GLN A 155 -14.54 16.12 10.17
CA GLN A 155 -14.51 15.95 11.63
C GLN A 155 -14.12 14.52 12.03
N CYS A 156 -12.96 14.06 11.57
CA CYS A 156 -12.38 12.83 12.13
C CYS A 156 -12.04 13.06 13.60
N GLU A 157 -12.74 12.37 14.50
CA GLU A 157 -12.30 12.20 15.88
C GLU A 157 -10.84 11.72 15.90
N HIS A 158 -10.07 12.10 16.92
CA HIS A 158 -8.64 11.76 16.98
C HIS A 158 -8.36 10.24 16.87
N CYS A 159 -9.29 9.40 17.35
CA CYS A 159 -9.25 7.93 17.19
C CYS A 159 -9.31 7.43 15.74
N LYS A 160 -9.80 8.24 14.79
CA LYS A 160 -9.91 7.94 13.36
C LYS A 160 -8.85 8.68 12.52
N SER A 161 -7.96 9.42 13.18
CA SER A 161 -6.86 10.13 12.51
C SER A 161 -5.75 9.18 12.10
N ILE A 162 -5.06 9.49 11.00
CA ILE A 162 -3.81 8.84 10.60
C ILE A 162 -2.67 9.06 11.61
N PHE A 163 -2.82 10.05 12.50
CA PHE A 163 -1.91 10.34 13.60
C PHE A 163 -2.45 9.84 14.95
N GLY A 164 -3.58 9.12 14.95
CA GLY A 164 -4.23 8.62 16.15
C GLY A 164 -3.57 7.35 16.72
N PRO A 165 -3.95 6.92 17.94
CA PRO A 165 -3.36 5.75 18.58
C PRO A 165 -3.61 4.44 17.83
N ALA A 166 -4.76 4.31 17.15
CA ALA A 166 -5.07 3.14 16.32
C ALA A 166 -4.12 3.04 15.11
N ALA A 167 -3.81 4.16 14.45
CA ALA A 167 -2.84 4.20 13.35
C ALA A 167 -1.43 3.82 13.83
N TYR A 168 -1.01 4.37 14.98
CA TYR A 168 0.25 4.01 15.62
C TYR A 168 0.33 2.50 15.93
N PHE A 169 -0.73 1.91 16.48
CA PHE A 169 -0.78 0.48 16.76
C PHE A 169 -0.59 -0.37 15.49
N VAL A 170 -1.28 -0.03 14.39
CA VAL A 170 -1.13 -0.72 13.10
C VAL A 170 0.30 -0.58 12.56
N ASP A 171 0.92 0.60 12.68
CA ASP A 171 2.30 0.81 12.26
C ASP A 171 3.28 -0.05 13.06
N VAL A 172 3.11 -0.16 14.38
CA VAL A 172 3.92 -1.04 15.23
C VAL A 172 3.74 -2.51 14.84
N MET A 173 2.50 -2.96 14.63
CA MET A 173 2.22 -4.34 14.19
C MET A 173 2.88 -4.63 12.83
N ARG A 174 2.82 -3.69 11.88
CA ARG A 174 3.51 -3.81 10.58
C ARG A 174 5.02 -3.88 10.74
N ILE A 175 5.62 -3.04 11.59
CA ILE A 175 7.07 -3.05 11.84
C ILE A 175 7.49 -4.39 12.45
N VAL A 176 6.75 -4.90 13.44
CA VAL A 176 7.04 -6.21 14.04
C VAL A 176 6.96 -7.31 12.98
N GLU A 177 5.93 -7.30 12.13
CA GLU A 177 5.81 -8.28 11.06
C GLU A 177 7.00 -8.21 10.09
N GLN A 178 7.34 -7.01 9.62
CA GLN A 178 8.35 -6.81 8.58
C GLN A 178 9.79 -7.07 9.07
N TYR A 179 10.09 -6.72 10.33
CA TYR A 179 11.46 -6.73 10.84
C TYR A 179 11.74 -7.80 11.90
N VAL A 180 10.71 -8.40 12.49
CA VAL A 180 10.85 -9.45 13.51
C VAL A 180 10.25 -10.77 13.02
N THR A 181 8.97 -10.81 12.61
CA THR A 181 8.30 -12.06 12.23
C THR A 181 8.82 -12.60 10.90
N ALA A 182 8.66 -11.85 9.81
CA ALA A 182 8.93 -12.31 8.45
C ALA A 182 10.39 -12.77 8.24
N PRO A 183 11.42 -12.08 8.77
CA PRO A 183 12.80 -12.54 8.66
C PRO A 183 13.10 -13.82 9.46
N ASN A 184 12.26 -14.19 10.43
CA ASN A 184 12.50 -15.28 11.38
C ASN A 184 11.43 -16.38 11.34
N ILE A 185 10.65 -16.52 10.25
CA ILE A 185 9.57 -17.52 10.10
C ILE A 185 10.04 -18.96 10.39
N GLY A 186 11.30 -19.29 10.10
CA GLY A 186 11.88 -20.61 10.39
C GLY A 186 12.67 -20.71 11.70
N THR A 187 12.87 -19.59 12.40
CA THR A 187 13.73 -19.51 13.60
C THR A 187 12.90 -19.37 14.88
N ILE A 188 11.78 -18.65 14.80
CA ILE A 188 10.87 -18.48 15.93
C ILE A 188 9.95 -19.72 16.00
N PRO A 189 9.96 -20.49 17.11
CA PRO A 189 9.02 -21.57 17.30
C PRO A 189 7.57 -21.07 17.19
N ALA A 190 6.68 -21.86 16.60
CA ALA A 190 5.29 -21.46 16.37
C ALA A 190 4.59 -20.94 17.66
N THR A 191 4.87 -21.56 18.81
CA THR A 191 4.33 -21.17 20.13
C THR A 191 4.81 -19.82 20.63
N TRP A 192 5.94 -19.31 20.11
CA TRP A 192 6.57 -18.05 20.53
C TRP A 192 6.29 -16.88 19.59
N THR A 193 5.59 -17.12 18.49
CA THR A 193 5.13 -16.05 17.60
C THR A 193 4.27 -15.05 18.36
N LEU A 194 4.27 -13.78 17.92
CA LEU A 194 3.45 -12.74 18.54
C LEU A 194 1.96 -13.14 18.54
N LYS A 195 1.49 -13.74 17.44
CA LYS A 195 0.11 -14.19 17.29
C LYS A 195 -0.26 -15.28 18.30
N SER A 196 0.58 -16.29 18.48
CA SER A 196 0.33 -17.33 19.49
C SER A 196 0.39 -16.79 20.91
N ARG A 197 1.28 -15.82 21.17
CA ARG A 197 1.42 -15.23 22.50
C ARG A 197 0.30 -14.22 22.82
N ARG A 198 -0.18 -13.46 21.86
CA ARG A 198 -1.11 -12.34 22.05
C ARG A 198 -2.10 -12.27 20.90
N LYS A 199 -2.90 -13.33 20.74
CA LYS A 199 -3.95 -13.42 19.71
C LYS A 199 -4.87 -12.19 19.73
N GLY A 200 -5.25 -11.71 20.91
CA GLY A 200 -6.11 -10.54 21.07
C GLY A 200 -5.61 -9.26 20.40
N LEU A 201 -4.31 -9.11 20.10
CA LEU A 201 -3.81 -7.97 19.32
C LEU A 201 -4.26 -8.02 17.85
N PHE A 202 -4.47 -9.20 17.28
CA PHE A 202 -4.88 -9.38 15.89
C PHE A 202 -6.39 -9.27 15.70
N ASP A 203 -7.14 -9.54 16.76
CA ASP A 203 -8.61 -9.51 16.74
C ASP A 203 -9.17 -8.19 17.33
N LEU A 204 -8.30 -7.28 17.79
CA LEU A 204 -8.70 -6.02 18.44
C LEU A 204 -9.40 -5.08 17.44
N PRO A 205 -10.69 -4.76 17.64
CA PRO A 205 -11.37 -3.79 16.79
C PRO A 205 -10.79 -2.38 16.99
N LEU A 206 -10.46 -1.70 15.90
CA LEU A 206 -9.91 -0.33 15.94
C LEU A 206 -11.03 0.71 16.06
N THR A 207 -11.71 0.71 17.21
CA THR A 207 -12.82 1.64 17.50
C THR A 207 -12.36 2.77 18.43
N CYS A 208 -13.14 3.85 18.46
CA CYS A 208 -12.89 4.98 19.38
C CYS A 208 -13.05 4.58 20.84
N ALA A 209 -13.97 3.67 21.17
CA ALA A 209 -14.09 3.11 22.50
C ALA A 209 -12.81 2.37 22.91
N ASN A 210 -12.29 1.47 22.06
CA ASN A 210 -11.04 0.75 22.35
C ASN A 210 -9.81 1.66 22.40
N THR A 211 -9.89 2.86 21.81
CA THR A 211 -8.80 3.85 21.83
C THR A 211 -8.81 4.73 23.07
N ASN A 212 -9.99 5.15 23.53
CA ASN A 212 -10.12 6.22 24.52
C ASN A 212 -10.65 5.74 25.88
N SER A 213 -11.33 4.59 25.94
CA SER A 213 -11.89 4.08 27.19
C SER A 213 -10.78 3.57 28.11
N GLN A 214 -10.72 4.13 29.32
CA GLN A 214 -9.79 3.67 30.34
C GLN A 214 -10.29 2.36 30.94
N ILE A 215 -9.41 1.37 31.02
CA ILE A 215 -9.67 0.10 31.69
C ILE A 215 -8.54 -0.20 32.68
N PRO A 216 -8.84 -0.84 33.82
CA PRO A 216 -7.80 -1.24 34.77
C PRO A 216 -6.80 -2.19 34.12
N TYR A 217 -5.50 -1.91 34.26
CA TYR A 217 -4.46 -2.75 33.67
C TYR A 217 -4.54 -4.22 34.11
N ILE A 218 -4.91 -4.47 35.38
CA ILE A 218 -5.09 -5.82 35.92
C ILE A 218 -6.15 -6.62 35.16
N GLN A 219 -7.18 -5.97 34.64
CA GLN A 219 -8.20 -6.62 33.83
C GLN A 219 -7.58 -7.19 32.55
N ILE A 220 -6.79 -6.38 31.82
CA ILE A 220 -6.09 -6.82 30.61
C ILE A 220 -5.15 -8.00 30.91
N VAL A 221 -4.43 -7.95 32.03
CA VAL A 221 -3.52 -9.03 32.44
C VAL A 221 -4.30 -10.33 32.65
N ASN A 222 -5.41 -10.27 33.37
CA ASN A 222 -6.25 -11.43 33.63
C ASN A 222 -6.86 -12.00 32.35
N GLU A 223 -7.39 -11.15 31.46
CA GLU A 223 -7.92 -11.56 30.15
C GLU A 223 -6.84 -12.31 29.34
N VAL A 224 -5.62 -11.78 29.30
CA VAL A 224 -4.49 -12.39 28.59
C VAL A 224 -4.02 -13.71 29.22
N LEU A 225 -4.13 -13.87 30.54
CA LEU A 225 -3.80 -15.12 31.23
C LEU A 225 -4.86 -16.20 30.98
N ILE A 226 -6.14 -15.82 30.99
CA ILE A 226 -7.27 -16.72 30.69
C ILE A 226 -7.16 -17.23 29.25
N ASP A 227 -6.95 -16.33 28.28
CA ASP A 227 -6.77 -16.66 26.86
C ASP A 227 -5.64 -17.67 26.60
N ARG A 228 -4.61 -17.68 27.46
CA ARG A 228 -3.47 -18.61 27.35
C ARG A 228 -3.66 -19.91 28.08
N GLY A 229 -4.35 -19.87 29.21
CA GLY A 229 -4.36 -20.98 30.16
C GLY A 229 -5.44 -22.02 29.88
N ASP A 230 -6.37 -21.75 28.95
CA ASP A 230 -7.59 -22.58 28.76
C ASP A 230 -8.29 -22.84 30.11
N VAL A 231 -8.15 -21.90 31.06
CA VAL A 231 -8.67 -22.06 32.42
C VAL A 231 -10.09 -21.51 32.41
N PRO A 232 -11.12 -22.35 32.60
CA PRO A 232 -12.49 -21.88 32.74
C PRO A 232 -12.65 -21.27 34.13
N ILE A 233 -12.11 -20.07 34.32
CA ILE A 233 -12.45 -19.27 35.49
C ILE A 233 -13.67 -18.46 35.08
N ALA A 234 -14.82 -18.77 35.67
CA ALA A 234 -16.00 -17.91 35.67
C ALA A 234 -15.67 -16.63 36.44
N VAL A 235 -14.84 -15.76 35.86
CA VAL A 235 -14.73 -14.37 36.31
C VAL A 235 -15.85 -13.64 35.58
N GLU A 236 -16.94 -13.41 36.30
CA GLU A 236 -18.00 -12.51 35.87
C GLU A 236 -17.41 -11.08 35.87
N LEU A 237 -16.62 -10.76 34.83
CA LEU A 237 -16.21 -9.41 34.52
C LEU A 237 -17.48 -8.68 34.09
N ARG A 238 -18.18 -8.09 35.05
CA ARG A 238 -19.21 -7.10 34.76
C ARG A 238 -18.54 -6.05 33.89
N ARG A 239 -18.90 -6.01 32.60
CA ARG A 239 -18.75 -4.81 31.79
C ARG A 239 -19.45 -3.72 32.60
N VAL A 240 -18.68 -2.80 33.16
CA VAL A 240 -19.25 -1.59 33.73
C VAL A 240 -19.77 -0.83 32.52
N ASP A 241 -21.08 -0.93 32.27
CA ASP A 241 -21.77 -0.10 31.29
C ASP A 241 -21.61 1.35 31.74
N VAL A 242 -20.71 2.08 31.07
CA VAL A 242 -20.47 3.51 31.32
C VAL A 242 -21.60 4.38 30.71
N ALA A 243 -22.73 3.78 30.35
CA ALA A 243 -23.87 4.47 29.73
C ALA A 243 -24.74 5.26 30.74
N GLY A 244 -24.38 5.31 32.03
CA GLY A 244 -25.24 5.88 33.08
C GLY A 244 -24.60 6.88 34.05
N MET A 245 -23.31 7.18 33.99
CA MET A 245 -22.71 8.15 34.93
C MET A 245 -22.78 9.57 34.36
N ASN A 246 -23.93 10.21 34.58
CA ASN A 246 -24.05 11.67 34.56
C ASN A 246 -23.14 12.25 35.65
N ILE A 247 -21.91 12.60 35.28
CA ILE A 247 -21.06 13.44 36.12
C ILE A 247 -21.37 14.87 35.71
N THR A 248 -22.30 15.50 36.42
CA THR A 248 -22.49 16.95 36.39
C THR A 248 -21.17 17.61 36.80
N GLN A 249 -20.52 18.32 35.87
CA GLN A 249 -19.43 19.24 36.21
C GLN A 249 -20.02 20.53 36.80
N PRO A 250 -19.56 21.01 37.97
CA PRO A 250 -19.83 22.38 38.37
C PRO A 250 -18.92 23.35 37.59
N SER A 251 -19.50 24.53 37.33
CA SER A 251 -19.00 25.71 36.61
C SER A 251 -17.54 26.09 36.81
#